data_AF-A0A938FGF1-F1
#
_entry.id   AF-A0A938FGF1-F1
#
_cell.length_a   1.000
_cell.length_b   1.000
_cell.length_c   1.000
_cell.angle_alpha   90.00
_cell.angle_beta   90.00
_cell.angle_gamma   90.00
#
_symmetry.space_group_name_H-M   'P 1'
#
loop_
_entity.id
_entity.type
_entity.pdbx_description
1 polymer ?
#
loop_
_entity_poly.entity_id
_entity_poly.type
_entity_poly.pdbx_seq_one_letter_code
_entity_poly.pdbx_strand_id
1 'polypeptide(L)'
;EDDRKRRAVAEARNNGESVVYQAEKFLKENEGKIPEEGRSNVEGPVNELKKALEGEDPEAISAAAGKVTEATQALGAAMYAEQQAAAGSAGASAGEDSGASATGSNNEDGVEAEIVDEGDGK
;
A
#
# COMPACT_ATOMS: atom_id res chain seq x y z
N GLU A 1 -26.95 -17.11 22.51
CA GLU A 1 -26.17 -15.99 21.95
C GLU A 1 -24.69 -16.08 22.31
N ASP A 2 -24.36 -16.61 23.49
CA ASP A 2 -22.98 -16.89 23.92
C ASP A 2 -22.11 -17.65 22.91
N ASP A 3 -22.61 -18.71 22.28
CA ASP A 3 -21.83 -19.49 21.30
C ASP A 3 -21.49 -18.68 20.04
N ARG A 4 -22.41 -17.82 19.59
CA ARG A 4 -22.16 -16.92 18.46
C ARG A 4 -21.13 -15.86 18.83
N LYS A 5 -21.21 -15.31 20.04
CA LYS A 5 -20.25 -14.32 20.54
C LYS A 5 -18.85 -14.92 20.66
N ARG A 6 -18.72 -16.10 21.27
CA ARG A 6 -17.44 -16.81 21.40
C ARG A 6 -16.81 -17.12 20.04
N ARG A 7 -17.64 -17.56 19.09
CA ARG A 7 -17.18 -17.80 17.71
C ARG A 7 -16.70 -16.52 17.04
N ALA A 8 -17.46 -15.43 17.14
CA ALA A 8 -17.08 -14.14 16.56
C ALA A 8 -15.76 -13.61 17.13
N VAL A 9 -15.55 -13.74 18.45
CA VAL A 9 -14.28 -13.37 19.10
C VAL A 9 -13.14 -14.22 18.58
N ALA A 10 -13.31 -15.54 18.48
CA ALA A 10 -12.27 -16.43 17.98
C ALA A 10 -11.92 -16.14 16.51
N GLU A 11 -12.93 -15.91 15.65
CA GLU A 11 -12.73 -15.55 14.25
C GLU A 11 -12.00 -14.21 14.10
N ALA A 12 -12.42 -13.18 14.86
CA ALA A 12 -11.76 -11.88 14.86
C ALA A 12 -10.30 -11.99 15.34
N ARG A 13 -10.03 -12.74 16.42
CA ARG A 13 -8.66 -12.95 16.93
C ARG A 13 -7.77 -13.66 15.92
N ASN A 14 -8.24 -14.76 15.34
CA ASN A 14 -7.48 -15.50 14.33
C ASN A 14 -7.16 -14.63 13.10
N ASN A 15 -8.12 -13.80 12.67
CA ASN A 15 -7.89 -12.85 11.59
C ASN A 15 -6.86 -11.78 11.98
N GLY A 16 -7.02 -11.15 13.14
CA GLY A 16 -6.12 -10.12 13.63
C GLY A 16 -4.69 -10.62 13.80
N GLU A 17 -4.49 -11.82 14.37
CA GLU A 17 -3.17 -12.45 14.50
C GLU A 17 -2.51 -12.71 13.14
N SER A 18 -3.29 -13.18 12.15
CA SER A 18 -2.81 -13.35 10.78
C SER A 18 -2.40 -12.03 10.15
N VAL A 19 -3.18 -10.96 10.35
CA VAL A 19 -2.89 -9.62 9.85
C VAL A 19 -1.62 -9.05 10.48
N VAL A 20 -1.44 -9.18 11.81
CA VAL A 20 -0.19 -8.80 12.48
C VAL A 20 1.01 -9.50 11.85
N TYR A 21 0.94 -10.83 11.71
CA TYR A 21 2.03 -11.62 11.14
C TYR A 21 2.38 -11.18 9.71
N GLN A 22 1.38 -10.96 8.86
CA GLN A 22 1.59 -10.53 7.48
C GLN A 22 2.22 -9.13 7.40
N ALA A 23 1.76 -8.18 8.22
CA ALA A 23 2.31 -6.83 8.27
C ALA A 23 3.77 -6.83 8.76
N GLU A 24 4.07 -7.54 9.86
CA GLU A 24 5.44 -7.67 10.37
C GLU A 24 6.38 -8.32 9.36
N LYS A 25 5.90 -9.38 8.69
CA LYS A 25 6.66 -10.03 7.63
C LYS A 25 6.93 -9.06 6.48
N PHE A 26 5.92 -8.33 6.03
CA PHE A 26 6.06 -7.34 4.95
C PHE A 26 7.10 -6.26 5.30
N LEU A 27 7.03 -5.71 6.51
CA LEU A 27 7.99 -4.71 6.99
C LEU A 27 9.41 -5.26 7.02
N LYS A 28 9.58 -6.50 7.50
CA LYS A 28 10.88 -7.17 7.58
C LYS A 28 11.48 -7.45 6.19
N GLU A 29 10.68 -7.98 5.26
CA GLU A 29 11.14 -8.29 3.90
C GLU A 29 11.54 -7.03 3.10
N ASN A 30 11.04 -5.88 3.51
CA ASN A 30 11.26 -4.60 2.85
C ASN A 30 12.03 -3.59 3.73
N GLU A 31 12.66 -4.04 4.81
CA GLU A 31 13.25 -3.17 5.84
C GLU A 31 14.31 -2.20 5.31
N GLY A 32 15.04 -2.59 4.26
CA GLY A 32 16.05 -1.77 3.58
C GLY A 32 15.53 -0.93 2.42
N LYS A 33 14.24 -1.05 2.08
CA LYS A 33 13.57 -0.29 1.00
C LYS A 33 12.53 0.68 1.53
N ILE A 34 12.08 0.52 2.77
CA ILE A 34 11.07 1.34 3.41
C ILE A 34 11.75 2.46 4.22
N PRO A 35 11.38 3.74 4.03
CA PRO A 35 11.82 4.81 4.91
C PRO A 35 11.21 4.67 6.31
N GLU A 36 11.88 5.21 7.33
CA GLU A 36 11.45 5.11 8.74
C GLU A 36 10.01 5.59 8.99
N GLU A 37 9.59 6.66 8.31
CA GLU A 37 8.23 7.17 8.35
C GLU A 37 7.21 6.15 7.84
N GLY A 38 7.49 5.53 6.68
CA GLY A 38 6.64 4.49 6.11
C GLY A 38 6.53 3.27 7.03
N ARG A 39 7.63 2.87 7.67
CA ARG A 39 7.63 1.80 8.67
C ARG A 39 6.76 2.16 9.88
N SER A 40 6.96 3.35 10.43
CA SER A 40 6.22 3.83 11.61
C SER A 40 4.71 3.91 11.37
N ASN A 41 4.31 4.27 10.14
CA ASN A 41 2.90 4.32 9.72
C ASN A 41 2.20 2.95 9.74
N VAL A 42 2.95 1.84 9.69
CA VAL A 42 2.42 0.48 9.82
C VAL A 42 2.61 -0.07 11.25
N GLU A 43 3.77 0.18 11.86
CA GLU A 43 4.05 -0.30 13.23
C GLU A 43 3.09 0.26 14.28
N GLY A 44 2.66 1.52 14.14
CA GLY A 44 1.65 2.12 15.01
C GLY A 44 0.34 1.31 15.03
N PRO A 45 -0.36 1.17 13.88
CA PRO A 45 -1.56 0.33 13.76
C PRO A 45 -1.34 -1.13 14.19
N VAL A 46 -0.18 -1.73 13.89
CA VAL A 46 0.12 -3.11 14.32
C VAL A 46 0.13 -3.22 15.84
N ASN A 47 0.71 -2.23 16.54
CA ASN A 47 0.70 -2.19 17.99
C ASN A 47 -0.70 -1.95 18.57
N GLU A 48 -1.54 -1.15 17.90
CA GLU A 48 -2.96 -1.00 18.28
C GLU A 48 -3.70 -2.34 18.16
N LEU A 49 -3.51 -3.06 17.06
CA LEU A 49 -4.13 -4.37 16.85
C LEU A 49 -3.67 -5.40 17.89
N LYS A 50 -2.37 -5.45 18.20
CA LYS A 50 -1.85 -6.31 19.27
C LYS A 50 -2.51 -6.04 20.61
N LYS A 51 -2.71 -4.76 20.97
CA LYS A 51 -3.43 -4.37 22.20
C LYS A 51 -4.91 -4.78 22.14
N ALA A 52 -5.57 -4.61 21.00
CA ALA A 52 -6.97 -5.03 20.83
C ALA A 52 -7.14 -6.55 20.99
N LEU A 53 -6.15 -7.34 20.52
CA LEU A 53 -6.12 -8.80 20.64
C LEU A 53 -5.98 -9.31 22.09
N GLU A 54 -5.56 -8.46 23.03
CA GLU A 54 -5.57 -8.78 24.46
C GLU A 54 -6.99 -8.80 25.05
N GLY A 55 -7.96 -8.20 24.35
CA GLY A 55 -9.37 -8.16 24.73
C GLY A 55 -10.24 -9.23 24.07
N GLU A 56 -11.56 -9.07 24.22
CA GLU A 56 -12.60 -9.96 23.69
C GLU A 56 -13.66 -9.20 22.89
N ASP A 57 -13.33 -8.02 22.37
CA ASP A 57 -14.22 -7.22 21.53
C ASP A 57 -13.92 -7.50 20.04
N PRO A 58 -14.77 -8.27 19.34
CA PRO A 58 -14.53 -8.63 17.95
C PRO A 58 -14.62 -7.41 17.01
N GLU A 59 -15.38 -6.38 17.35
CA GLU A 59 -15.49 -5.16 16.55
C GLU A 59 -14.21 -4.34 16.65
N ALA A 60 -13.68 -4.17 17.87
CA ALA A 60 -12.41 -3.48 18.10
C ALA A 60 -11.24 -4.18 17.39
N ILE A 61 -11.18 -5.52 17.45
CA ILE A 61 -10.14 -6.31 16.76
C ILE A 61 -10.27 -6.14 15.24
N SER A 62 -11.49 -6.26 14.70
CA SER A 62 -11.72 -6.14 13.26
C SER A 62 -11.39 -4.74 12.73
N ALA A 63 -11.77 -3.69 13.47
CA ALA A 63 -11.45 -2.32 13.12
C ALA A 63 -9.94 -2.06 13.12
N ALA A 64 -9.22 -2.54 14.14
CA ALA A 64 -7.77 -2.41 14.20
C ALA A 64 -7.06 -3.22 13.08
N ALA A 65 -7.58 -4.41 12.74
CA ALA A 65 -7.09 -5.21 11.62
C ALA A 65 -7.28 -4.51 10.27
N GLY A 66 -8.40 -3.80 10.09
CA GLY A 66 -8.65 -2.94 8.93
C GLY A 66 -7.57 -1.86 8.79
N LYS A 67 -7.27 -1.12 9.88
CA LYS A 67 -6.22 -0.08 9.87
C LYS A 67 -4.85 -0.62 9.49
N VAL A 68 -4.46 -1.79 10.01
CA VAL A 68 -3.18 -2.43 9.66
C VAL A 68 -3.14 -2.79 8.17
N THR A 69 -4.25 -3.33 7.66
CA THR A 69 -4.37 -3.69 6.25
C THR A 69 -4.23 -2.46 5.36
N GLU A 70 -4.96 -1.39 5.66
CA GLU A 70 -4.91 -0.12 4.93
C GLU A 70 -3.50 0.50 4.96
N ALA A 71 -2.87 0.57 6.13
CA ALA A 71 -1.52 1.10 6.28
C ALA A 71 -0.49 0.29 5.48
N THR A 72 -0.60 -1.05 5.51
CA THR A 72 0.31 -1.94 4.77
C THR A 72 0.12 -1.78 3.25
N GLN A 73 -1.12 -1.65 2.77
CA GLN A 73 -1.43 -1.40 1.37
C GLN A 73 -0.91 -0.04 0.90
N ALA A 74 -1.12 1.02 1.69
CA ALA A 74 -0.63 2.36 1.39
C ALA A 74 0.90 2.38 1.28
N LEU A 75 1.59 1.69 2.19
CA LEU A 75 3.05 1.54 2.12
C LEU A 75 3.48 0.79 0.87
N GLY A 76 2.83 -0.34 0.55
CA GLY A 76 3.13 -1.10 -0.68
C GLY A 76 2.92 -0.28 -1.95
N ALA A 77 1.86 0.53 -2.01
CA ALA A 77 1.60 1.42 -3.14
C ALA A 77 2.68 2.52 -3.26
N ALA A 78 3.08 3.14 -2.15
CA ALA A 78 4.15 4.14 -2.13
C ALA A 78 5.48 3.54 -2.62
N MET A 79 5.83 2.34 -2.15
CA MET A 79 7.04 1.64 -2.59
C MET A 79 7.04 1.32 -4.08
N TYR A 80 5.90 0.88 -4.62
CA TYR A 80 5.78 0.60 -6.06
C TYR A 80 5.90 1.88 -6.89
N ALA A 81 5.28 2.97 -6.45
CA ALA A 81 5.39 4.27 -7.10
C ALA A 81 6.84 4.79 -7.11
N GLU A 82 7.56 4.64 -6.00
CA GLU A 82 8.98 4.99 -5.90
C GLU A 82 9.84 4.15 -6.85
N GLN A 83 9.58 2.84 -6.93
CA GLN A 83 10.30 1.95 -7.84
C GLN A 83 10.04 2.30 -9.31
N GLN A 84 8.81 2.68 -9.67
CA GLN A 84 8.47 3.12 -11.03
C GLN A 84 9.17 4.44 -11.39
N ALA A 85 9.23 5.38 -10.46
CA ALA A 85 9.95 6.64 -10.65
C ALA A 85 11.46 6.41 -10.82
N ALA A 86 12.06 5.52 -10.03
CA ALA A 86 13.46 5.13 -10.15
C ALA A 86 13.77 4.43 -11.49
N ALA A 87 12.87 3.58 -11.98
CA ALA A 87 13.01 2.91 -13.28
C ALA A 87 12.88 3.87 -14.48
N GLY A 88 12.03 4.90 -14.37
CA GLY A 88 11.91 5.96 -15.38
C GLY A 88 13.16 6.85 -15.50
N SER A 89 13.96 6.95 -14.44
CA SER A 89 15.20 7.73 -14.45
C SER A 89 16.42 6.98 -15.02
N ALA A 90 16.36 5.65 -15.15
CA ALA A 90 17.42 4.83 -15.74
C ALA A 90 17.38 4.77 -17.28
N GLY A 91 16.32 5.28 -17.91
CA GLY A 91 16.17 5.35 -19.37
C GLY A 91 16.75 6.60 -20.03
N ALA A 92 17.24 7.59 -19.25
CA ALA A 92 17.68 8.89 -19.77
C ALA A 92 19.21 9.07 -19.82
N SER A 93 20.01 8.03 -19.58
CA SER A 93 21.49 8.13 -19.60
C SER A 93 22.17 6.99 -20.37
N ALA A 94 21.56 6.56 -21.48
CA ALA A 94 22.20 5.69 -22.47
C ALA A 94 21.70 6.07 -23.88
N GLY A 95 22.13 7.24 -24.35
CA GLY A 95 21.71 7.74 -25.67
C GLY A 95 22.49 8.95 -26.19
N GLU A 96 23.69 9.23 -25.70
CA GLU A 96 24.61 10.18 -26.34
C GLU A 96 25.72 9.41 -27.04
N ASP A 97 25.47 9.06 -28.31
CA ASP A 97 26.35 9.34 -29.47
C ASP A 97 25.98 8.44 -30.66
N SER A 98 25.16 8.96 -31.57
CA SER A 98 25.29 8.81 -33.04
C SER A 98 24.06 9.41 -33.71
N GLY A 99 24.24 10.60 -34.28
CA GLY A 99 23.18 11.51 -34.67
C GLY A 99 22.44 11.21 -35.98
N ALA A 100 21.29 11.89 -36.13
CA ALA A 100 20.85 12.56 -37.35
C ALA A 100 19.60 13.40 -37.08
N SER A 101 19.80 14.71 -36.95
CA SER A 101 18.96 15.83 -37.41
C SER A 101 17.45 15.60 -37.69
N ALA A 102 16.58 16.26 -36.92
CA ALA A 102 15.60 17.24 -37.46
C ALA A 102 14.75 17.90 -36.34
N THR A 103 15.03 19.18 -36.11
CA THR A 103 14.09 20.31 -35.92
C THR A 103 12.71 20.09 -35.30
N GLY A 104 12.43 20.79 -34.20
CA GLY A 104 11.07 21.20 -33.86
C GLY A 104 10.89 21.63 -32.40
N SER A 105 10.92 22.93 -32.15
CA SER A 105 10.50 23.57 -30.90
C SER A 105 9.07 23.16 -30.49
N ASN A 106 8.82 22.85 -29.23
CA ASN A 106 8.17 23.76 -28.30
C ASN A 106 7.86 23.06 -26.97
N ASN A 107 7.90 23.92 -25.97
CA ASN A 107 7.56 23.75 -24.57
C ASN A 107 6.03 23.58 -24.39
N GLU A 108 5.66 23.21 -23.16
CA GLU A 108 4.32 23.33 -22.53
C GLU A 108 3.34 22.14 -22.62
N ASP A 109 3.10 21.59 -21.42
CA ASP A 109 1.80 21.25 -20.83
C ASP A 109 0.81 20.39 -21.62
N GLY A 110 0.53 19.21 -21.05
CA GLY A 110 -0.73 18.53 -21.33
C GLY A 110 -0.73 17.07 -20.92
N VAL A 111 -1.26 16.77 -19.73
CA VAL A 111 -2.32 15.76 -19.55
C VAL A 111 -2.93 15.94 -18.16
N GLU A 112 -3.89 16.84 -18.09
CA GLU A 112 -4.91 16.87 -17.04
C GLU A 112 -6.11 16.03 -17.52
N ALA A 113 -6.55 15.14 -16.64
CA ALA A 113 -7.92 14.64 -16.47
C ALA A 113 -8.60 13.78 -17.57
N GLU A 114 -9.06 12.62 -17.09
CA GLU A 114 -10.42 12.07 -17.30
C GLU A 114 -10.82 11.67 -18.72
N ILE A 115 -10.62 10.39 -19.04
CA ILE A 115 -11.47 9.69 -20.02
C ILE A 115 -12.50 8.88 -19.22
N VAL A 116 -13.65 9.51 -19.00
CA VAL A 116 -14.94 8.83 -18.82
C VAL A 116 -15.69 9.07 -20.13
N ASP A 117 -16.01 8.02 -20.87
CA ASP A 117 -17.24 8.08 -21.67
C ASP A 117 -17.87 6.69 -21.81
N GLU A 118 -19.16 6.70 -21.52
CA GLU A 118 -20.10 5.59 -21.48
C GLU A 118 -20.62 5.26 -22.89
N GLY A 119 -20.91 3.97 -23.11
CA GLY A 119 -22.15 3.53 -23.76
C GLY A 119 -22.32 3.82 -25.26
N ASP A 120 -21.99 2.83 -26.10
CA ASP A 120 -22.60 2.71 -27.43
C ASP A 120 -23.61 1.53 -27.42
N GLY A 121 -24.88 1.89 -27.25
CA GLY A 121 -26.02 1.01 -27.51
C GLY A 121 -26.62 1.35 -28.86
N LYS A 122 -26.63 0.38 -29.77
CA LYS A 122 -27.49 0.34 -30.95
C LYS A 122 -27.94 -1.08 -31.23
#